data_AF-W4K3A3-F1
#
_entry.id   AF-W4K3A3-F1
#
_cell.length_a   1.000
_cell.length_b   1.000
_cell.length_c   1.000
_cell.angle_alpha   90.00
_cell.angle_beta   90.00
_cell.angle_gamma   90.00
#
_symmetry.space_group_name_H-M   'P 1'
#
loop_
_entity.id
_entity.type
_entity.pdbx_description
1 polymer ?
#
loop_
_entity_poly.entity_id
_entity_poly.type
_entity_poly.pdbx_seq_one_letter_code
_entity_poly.pdbx_strand_id
1 'polypeptide(L)'
;MAYAPPVAVFAAFSIDPVATVEALQDPSVTAIARMMSPRKYVGFIYDVISKSRPRHRCTFSVVNRGLPEISKKRFIDASMCVPISPTTYHPLGREPFHPNKLLPWKDLYTADTRVTLRVVTKLMDTRPAVTISEQDLNRIYRIAVEDATHQRKLALGQVPFIDGPPIPSDAQTSGTVDDYSSEFDYEVEDPGDEPRPPEWFPQIDPEAFAEHRRRLAALDASTAPNSDEEEEPDSDDSFSSLSTWSLKENPAYMTMPIVNVEYDLSTVGELNDPQLLLDEMAALEM
;
A
#
# COMPACT_ATOMS: atom_id res chain seq x y z
N MET A 1 2.92 6.52 23.13
CA MET A 1 1.99 5.39 22.95
C MET A 1 0.78 5.90 22.19
N ALA A 2 0.26 5.13 21.24
CA ALA A 2 -0.88 5.53 20.41
C ALA A 2 -1.96 4.44 20.40
N TYR A 3 -3.23 4.84 20.27
CA TYR A 3 -4.37 3.93 20.15
C TYR A 3 -4.71 3.59 18.69
N ALA A 4 -4.32 4.46 17.75
CA ALA A 4 -4.41 4.23 16.32
C ALA A 4 -3.00 4.16 15.72
N PRO A 5 -2.80 3.39 14.65
CA PRO A 5 -1.52 3.38 13.95
C PRO A 5 -1.16 4.79 13.45
N PRO A 6 0.07 5.28 13.65
CA PRO A 6 0.51 6.51 13.01
C PRO A 6 0.70 6.27 11.51
N VAL A 7 0.53 7.33 10.72
CA VAL A 7 0.90 7.35 9.30
C VAL A 7 2.39 7.65 9.16
N ALA A 8 2.93 7.46 7.96
CA ALA A 8 4.33 7.74 7.64
C ALA A 8 5.34 6.90 8.42
N VAL A 9 4.95 5.68 8.79
CA VAL A 9 5.78 4.73 9.54
C VAL A 9 5.86 3.37 8.85
N PHE A 10 7.00 2.71 9.02
CA PHE A 10 7.14 1.30 8.69
C PHE A 10 6.67 0.44 9.85
N ALA A 11 5.96 -0.64 9.52
CA ALA A 11 5.56 -1.63 10.49
C ALA A 11 5.64 -3.04 9.91
N ALA A 12 5.99 -3.99 10.77
CA ALA A 12 5.79 -5.39 10.50
C ALA A 12 4.32 -5.72 10.77
N PHE A 13 3.72 -6.54 9.92
CA PHE A 13 2.35 -6.99 10.10
C PHE A 13 2.14 -8.43 9.64
N SER A 14 1.14 -9.08 10.19
CA SER A 14 0.68 -10.40 9.75
C SER A 14 -0.84 -10.45 9.83
N ILE A 15 -1.45 -11.20 8.92
CA ILE A 15 -2.89 -11.46 9.00
C ILE A 15 -3.19 -12.27 10.27
N ASP A 16 -4.32 -11.97 10.90
CA ASP A 16 -4.95 -12.78 11.94
C ASP A 16 -6.15 -13.50 11.29
N PRO A 17 -5.96 -14.73 10.79
CA PRO A 17 -6.99 -15.45 10.04
C PRO A 17 -8.25 -15.65 10.88
N VAL A 18 -8.08 -16.00 12.16
CA VAL A 18 -9.18 -16.30 13.08
C VAL A 18 -10.00 -15.04 13.37
N ALA A 19 -9.33 -13.93 13.69
CA ALA A 19 -10.04 -12.67 13.88
C ALA A 19 -10.75 -12.22 12.59
N THR A 20 -10.11 -12.44 11.42
CA THR A 20 -10.67 -12.03 10.12
C THR A 20 -12.00 -12.71 9.84
N VAL A 21 -12.11 -14.01 10.08
CA VAL A 21 -13.33 -14.79 9.80
C VAL A 21 -14.33 -14.83 10.96
N GLU A 22 -13.98 -14.28 12.13
CA GLU A 22 -14.81 -14.30 13.35
C GLU A 22 -16.23 -13.79 13.10
N ALA A 23 -16.37 -12.76 12.26
CA ALA A 23 -17.66 -12.15 11.92
C ALA A 23 -18.61 -13.10 11.18
N LEU A 24 -18.10 -14.15 10.51
CA LEU A 24 -18.90 -15.13 9.78
C LEU A 24 -19.62 -16.11 10.73
N GLN A 25 -19.16 -16.23 11.98
CA GLN A 25 -19.73 -17.14 12.99
C GLN A 25 -19.85 -18.61 12.51
N ASP A 26 -19.00 -19.02 11.56
CA ASP A 26 -18.96 -20.39 11.03
C ASP A 26 -17.80 -21.18 11.69
N PRO A 27 -18.10 -22.23 12.49
CA PRO A 27 -17.08 -23.06 13.11
C PRO A 27 -16.16 -23.78 12.12
N SER A 28 -16.66 -24.12 10.93
CA SER A 28 -15.90 -24.83 9.88
C SER A 28 -14.86 -23.89 9.26
N VAL A 29 -15.28 -22.67 8.90
CA VAL A 29 -14.37 -21.63 8.40
C VAL A 29 -13.36 -21.24 9.48
N THR A 30 -13.79 -21.12 10.73
CA THR A 30 -12.90 -20.85 11.87
C THR A 30 -11.86 -21.96 12.06
N ALA A 31 -12.23 -23.23 11.85
CA ALA A 31 -11.30 -24.35 11.94
C ALA A 31 -10.24 -24.30 10.83
N ILE A 32 -10.63 -23.96 9.59
CA ILE A 32 -9.70 -23.77 8.48
C ILE A 32 -8.76 -22.59 8.74
N ALA A 33 -9.29 -21.45 9.19
CA ALA A 33 -8.50 -20.27 9.52
C ALA A 33 -7.44 -20.55 10.61
N ARG A 34 -7.75 -21.41 11.59
CA ARG A 34 -6.77 -21.84 12.61
C ARG A 34 -5.62 -22.68 12.05
N MET A 35 -5.82 -23.33 10.91
CA MET A 35 -4.78 -24.14 10.24
C MET A 35 -3.87 -23.28 9.36
N MET A 36 -4.23 -22.02 9.08
CA MET A 36 -3.38 -21.11 8.31
C MET A 36 -2.14 -20.72 9.10
N SER A 37 -1.02 -20.57 8.38
CA SER A 37 0.26 -20.10 8.92
C SER A 37 0.59 -18.72 8.32
N PRO A 38 0.01 -17.63 8.87
CA PRO A 38 0.17 -16.30 8.30
C PRO A 38 1.64 -15.88 8.37
N ARG A 39 2.13 -15.30 7.28
CA ARG A 39 3.51 -14.81 7.22
C ARG A 39 3.59 -13.38 7.76
N LYS A 40 4.82 -12.96 8.08
CA LYS A 40 5.11 -11.58 8.46
C LYS A 40 5.57 -10.80 7.23
N TYR A 41 4.96 -9.64 7.04
CA TYR A 41 5.27 -8.70 5.97
C TYR A 41 5.73 -7.38 6.57
N VAL A 42 6.40 -6.56 5.77
CA VAL A 42 6.73 -5.19 6.15
C VAL A 42 5.95 -4.26 5.23
N GLY A 43 5.30 -3.28 5.83
CA GLY A 43 4.52 -2.30 5.10
C GLY A 43 4.77 -0.90 5.61
N PHE A 44 4.65 0.06 4.70
CA PHE A 44 4.58 1.47 5.01
C PHE A 44 3.13 1.87 5.21
N ILE A 45 2.78 2.39 6.40
CA ILE A 45 1.44 2.86 6.71
C ILE A 45 1.24 4.21 6.01
N TYR A 46 0.55 4.14 4.88
CA TYR A 46 0.32 5.26 3.98
C TYR A 46 -0.83 6.14 4.47
N ASP A 47 -1.92 5.55 4.96
CA ASP A 47 -3.10 6.29 5.41
C ASP A 47 -3.91 5.52 6.46
N VAL A 48 -4.66 6.25 7.29
CA VAL A 48 -5.68 5.72 8.20
C VAL A 48 -7.05 6.25 7.76
N ILE A 49 -7.73 5.43 6.96
CA ILE A 49 -9.02 5.75 6.35
C ILE A 49 -10.13 5.88 7.40
N SER A 50 -10.13 5.05 8.44
CA SER A 50 -11.10 5.18 9.53
C SER A 50 -10.49 4.89 10.89
N LYS A 51 -10.72 5.79 11.84
CA LYS A 51 -10.31 5.63 13.25
C LYS A 51 -11.43 4.97 14.09
N SER A 52 -12.24 4.12 13.49
CA SER A 52 -13.32 3.39 14.16
C SER A 52 -12.77 2.40 15.18
N ARG A 53 -13.44 2.26 16.33
CA ARG A 53 -13.20 1.14 17.25
C ARG A 53 -14.19 0.01 16.94
N PRO A 54 -13.82 -1.27 17.08
CA PRO A 54 -12.56 -1.77 17.65
C PRO A 54 -11.40 -1.91 16.64
N ARG A 55 -11.58 -1.45 15.39
CA ARG A 55 -10.65 -1.70 14.29
C ARG A 55 -10.49 -0.48 13.37
N HIS A 56 -9.24 -0.09 13.16
CA HIS A 56 -8.86 0.99 12.27
C HIS A 56 -8.66 0.47 10.85
N ARG A 57 -9.22 1.16 9.85
CA ARG A 57 -8.96 0.83 8.45
C ARG A 57 -7.72 1.61 8.00
N CYS A 58 -6.70 0.89 7.58
CA CYS A 58 -5.40 1.46 7.23
C CYS A 58 -4.96 0.98 5.84
N THR A 59 -4.33 1.85 5.08
CA THR A 59 -3.71 1.53 3.79
C THR A 59 -2.23 1.29 4.01
N PHE A 60 -1.74 0.14 3.59
CA PHE A 60 -0.32 -0.21 3.59
C PHE A 60 0.19 -0.24 2.16
N SER A 61 1.35 0.34 1.91
CA SER A 61 2.17 -0.03 0.75
C SER A 61 3.16 -1.10 1.20
N VAL A 62 3.11 -2.27 0.59
CA VAL A 62 3.96 -3.40 0.99
C VAL A 62 5.38 -3.16 0.50
N VAL A 63 6.35 -3.39 1.38
CA VAL A 63 7.78 -3.30 1.06
C VAL A 63 8.20 -4.58 0.37
N ASN A 64 8.83 -4.44 -0.79
CA ASN A 64 9.42 -5.56 -1.52
C ASN A 64 10.94 -5.43 -1.57
N ARG A 65 11.59 -6.58 -1.79
CA ARG A 65 13.00 -6.64 -2.15
C ARG A 65 13.11 -6.74 -3.67
N GLY A 66 13.90 -5.86 -4.27
CA GLY A 66 13.99 -5.71 -5.71
C GLY A 66 12.76 -5.00 -6.30
N LEU A 67 12.83 -4.79 -7.62
CA LEU A 67 11.73 -4.20 -8.37
C LEU A 67 10.47 -5.09 -8.29
N PRO A 68 9.27 -4.51 -8.32
CA PRO A 68 8.05 -5.29 -8.40
C PRO A 68 8.02 -6.14 -9.68
N GLU A 69 7.51 -7.36 -9.57
CA GLU A 69 7.25 -8.20 -10.73
C GLU A 69 6.16 -7.58 -11.62
N ILE A 70 6.33 -7.69 -12.93
CA ILE A 70 5.36 -7.21 -13.90
C ILE A 70 4.09 -8.07 -13.80
N SER A 71 2.96 -7.44 -13.48
CA SER A 71 1.67 -8.11 -13.43
C SER A 71 0.77 -7.58 -14.54
N LYS A 72 0.69 -8.33 -15.65
CA LYS A 72 -0.23 -8.00 -16.76
C LYS A 72 -1.69 -7.99 -16.29
N LYS A 73 -2.06 -8.94 -15.43
CA LYS A 73 -3.41 -9.07 -14.85
C LYS A 73 -3.81 -7.82 -14.06
N ARG A 74 -2.86 -7.19 -13.37
CA ARG A 74 -3.10 -6.01 -12.53
C ARG A 74 -2.65 -4.70 -13.18
N PHE A 75 -2.12 -4.77 -14.40
CA PHE A 75 -1.52 -3.64 -15.11
C PHE A 75 -0.41 -2.94 -14.31
N ILE A 76 0.39 -3.72 -13.56
CA ILE A 76 1.52 -3.21 -12.79
C ILE A 76 2.80 -3.52 -13.55
N ASP A 77 3.70 -2.54 -13.66
CA ASP A 77 5.03 -2.71 -14.25
C ASP A 77 6.15 -2.36 -13.26
N ALA A 78 7.40 -2.57 -13.68
CA ALA A 78 8.58 -2.37 -12.81
C ALA A 78 8.79 -0.92 -12.37
N SER A 79 8.18 0.04 -13.06
CA SER A 79 8.30 1.47 -12.76
C SER A 79 7.33 1.95 -11.67
N MET A 80 6.34 1.14 -11.30
CA MET A 80 5.34 1.46 -10.28
C MET A 80 5.82 1.12 -8.88
N CYS A 81 6.96 1.69 -8.52
CA CYS A 81 7.54 1.58 -7.19
C CYS A 81 8.28 2.85 -6.80
N VAL A 82 8.71 2.90 -5.54
CA VAL A 82 9.62 3.95 -5.06
C VAL A 82 10.77 3.29 -4.30
N PRO A 83 12.03 3.60 -4.63
CA PRO A 83 13.16 3.04 -3.91
C PRO A 83 13.20 3.57 -2.47
N ILE A 84 13.69 2.72 -1.55
CA ILE A 84 13.94 3.09 -0.16
C ILE A 84 15.44 3.25 0.03
N SER A 85 15.89 4.39 0.56
CA SER A 85 17.32 4.61 0.85
C SER A 85 17.88 3.47 1.71
N PRO A 86 19.04 2.88 1.35
CA PRO A 86 20.05 3.40 0.41
C PRO A 86 19.90 2.95 -1.06
N THR A 87 18.85 2.23 -1.43
CA THR A 87 18.60 1.86 -2.83
C THR A 87 18.42 3.12 -3.67
N THR A 88 19.14 3.26 -4.79
CA THR A 88 19.05 4.44 -5.67
C THR A 88 18.55 4.13 -7.07
N TYR A 89 18.52 2.85 -7.45
CA TYR A 89 18.07 2.45 -8.78
C TYR A 89 16.54 2.58 -8.88
N HIS A 90 16.05 3.11 -10.00
CA HIS A 90 14.65 3.06 -10.39
C HIS A 90 14.56 3.20 -11.92
N PRO A 91 13.70 2.46 -12.63
CA PRO A 91 13.63 2.50 -14.10
C PRO A 91 13.42 3.90 -14.69
N LEU A 92 12.64 4.74 -13.99
CA LEU A 92 12.37 6.14 -14.36
C LEU A 92 13.20 7.16 -13.56
N GLY A 93 14.22 6.72 -12.81
CA GLY A 93 15.07 7.62 -12.02
C GLY A 93 14.36 8.31 -10.85
N ARG A 94 13.36 7.66 -10.25
CA ARG A 94 12.71 8.18 -9.03
C ARG A 94 13.71 8.22 -7.90
N GLU A 95 13.76 9.36 -7.22
CA GLU A 95 14.59 9.50 -6.03
C GLU A 95 14.07 8.61 -4.90
N PRO A 96 14.96 8.04 -4.06
CA PRO A 96 14.55 7.26 -2.91
C PRO A 96 13.95 8.12 -1.82
N PHE A 97 13.05 7.56 -1.01
CA PHE A 97 12.68 8.20 0.26
C PHE A 97 13.68 7.82 1.36
N HIS A 98 13.73 8.67 2.39
CA HIS A 98 14.78 8.63 3.41
C HIS A 98 14.15 8.34 4.78
N PRO A 99 14.08 7.06 5.18
CA PRO A 99 13.72 6.71 6.53
C PRO A 99 14.68 7.35 7.55
N ASN A 100 14.16 7.77 8.71
CA ASN A 100 14.96 8.35 9.79
C ASN A 100 16.01 7.38 10.39
N LYS A 101 15.84 6.08 10.13
CA LYS A 101 16.74 4.98 10.51
C LYS A 101 16.83 4.03 9.33
N LEU A 102 18.02 3.50 9.08
CA LEU A 102 18.21 2.50 8.04
C LEU A 102 17.38 1.25 8.34
N LEU A 103 16.69 0.75 7.32
CA LEU A 103 16.02 -0.54 7.38
C LEU A 103 17.08 -1.66 7.37
N PRO A 104 16.82 -2.80 8.03
CA PRO A 104 17.81 -3.87 8.18
C PRO A 104 18.09 -4.62 6.86
N TRP A 105 17.27 -4.44 5.83
CA TRP A 105 17.41 -5.07 4.52
C TRP A 105 17.93 -4.11 3.46
N LYS A 106 18.44 -4.67 2.36
CA LYS A 106 18.97 -3.92 1.21
C LYS A 106 18.07 -4.14 0.00
N ASP A 107 18.22 -3.26 -1.00
CA ASP A 107 17.52 -3.34 -2.28
C ASP A 107 16.00 -3.29 -2.09
N LEU A 108 15.55 -2.28 -1.34
CA LEU A 108 14.16 -2.14 -0.93
C LEU A 108 13.40 -1.15 -1.80
N TYR A 109 12.13 -1.48 -2.03
CA TYR A 109 11.17 -0.64 -2.74
C TYR A 109 9.80 -0.72 -2.05
N THR A 110 9.04 0.36 -2.07
CA THR A 110 7.58 0.29 -1.85
C THR A 110 6.91 -0.01 -3.17
N ALA A 111 6.18 -1.13 -3.25
CA ALA A 111 5.37 -1.43 -4.41
C ALA A 111 4.10 -0.56 -4.42
N ASP A 112 3.57 -0.24 -5.60
CA ASP A 112 2.21 0.33 -5.72
C ASP A 112 1.11 -0.67 -5.33
N THR A 113 1.47 -1.92 -4.98
CA THR A 113 0.54 -2.85 -4.32
C THR A 113 0.15 -2.29 -2.96
N ARG A 114 -0.91 -1.47 -2.96
CA ARG A 114 -1.57 -0.95 -1.78
C ARG A 114 -2.64 -1.93 -1.33
N VAL A 115 -2.57 -2.32 -0.07
CA VAL A 115 -3.57 -3.17 0.55
C VAL A 115 -4.26 -2.39 1.66
N THR A 116 -5.58 -2.52 1.73
CA THR A 116 -6.36 -1.94 2.83
C THR A 116 -6.63 -3.04 3.84
N LEU A 117 -6.20 -2.83 5.09
CA LEU A 117 -6.25 -3.83 6.15
C LEU A 117 -6.92 -3.23 7.41
N ARG A 118 -7.48 -4.09 8.26
CA ARG A 118 -8.06 -3.70 9.54
C ARG A 118 -7.04 -3.93 10.66
N VAL A 119 -6.61 -2.86 11.31
CA VAL A 119 -5.70 -2.92 12.45
C VAL A 119 -6.50 -2.88 13.75
N VAL A 120 -6.27 -3.83 14.64
CA VAL A 120 -6.94 -3.87 15.95
C VAL A 120 -6.55 -2.66 16.80
N THR A 121 -7.54 -1.98 17.39
CA THR A 121 -7.30 -0.91 18.38
C THR A 121 -6.68 -1.52 19.64
N LYS A 122 -5.38 -1.33 19.82
CA LYS A 122 -4.65 -1.69 21.04
C LYS A 122 -3.62 -0.62 21.36
N LEU A 123 -3.16 -0.56 22.61
CA LEU A 123 -2.07 0.32 22.98
C LEU A 123 -0.78 -0.16 22.30
N MET A 124 -0.20 0.66 21.43
CA MET A 124 1.00 0.29 20.67
C MET A 124 2.21 1.09 21.13
N ASP A 125 3.34 0.40 21.29
CA ASP A 125 4.64 1.04 21.48
C ASP A 125 5.21 1.46 20.14
N THR A 126 5.12 2.76 19.85
CA THR A 126 5.59 3.37 18.60
C THR A 126 7.03 3.87 18.68
N ARG A 127 7.70 3.78 19.85
CA ARG A 127 9.10 4.21 20.01
C ARG A 127 10.09 3.54 19.04
N PRO A 128 9.98 2.23 18.73
CA PRO A 128 10.92 1.60 17.79
C PRO A 128 10.62 1.98 16.33
N ALA A 129 9.47 2.59 16.03
CA ALA A 129 9.05 2.85 14.67
C ALA A 129 10.12 3.60 13.85
N VAL A 130 10.23 3.18 12.60
CA VAL A 130 10.99 3.88 11.56
C VAL A 130 10.01 4.77 10.82
N THR A 131 10.34 6.05 10.67
CA THR A 131 9.45 7.06 10.09
C THR A 131 10.13 7.75 8.91
N ILE A 132 9.36 8.41 8.07
CA ILE A 132 9.87 9.30 7.02
C ILE A 132 9.53 10.76 7.33
N SER A 133 10.14 11.69 6.59
CA SER A 133 9.77 13.11 6.66
C SER A 133 8.40 13.36 6.00
N GLU A 134 7.76 14.47 6.38
CA GLU A 134 6.52 14.92 5.72
C GLU A 134 6.73 15.24 4.23
N GLN A 135 7.91 15.74 3.86
CA GLN A 135 8.27 16.00 2.47
C GLN A 135 8.31 14.69 1.65
N ASP A 136 8.89 13.64 2.19
CA ASP A 136 8.88 12.32 1.56
C ASP A 136 7.47 11.73 1.48
N LEU A 137 6.66 11.92 2.51
CA LEU A 137 5.26 11.49 2.51
C LEU A 137 4.47 12.18 1.39
N ASN A 138 4.56 13.50 1.27
CA ASN A 138 3.91 14.27 0.20
C ASN A 138 4.37 13.84 -1.20
N ARG A 139 5.65 13.52 -1.34
CA ARG A 139 6.21 12.99 -2.59
C ARG A 139 5.65 11.60 -2.91
N ILE A 140 5.52 10.73 -1.92
CA ILE A 140 4.90 9.41 -2.07
C ILE A 140 3.43 9.55 -2.49
N TYR A 141 2.67 10.49 -1.91
CA TYR A 141 1.30 10.81 -2.37
C TYR A 141 1.25 11.23 -3.83
N ARG A 142 2.20 12.05 -4.30
CA ARG A 142 2.25 12.46 -5.71
C ARG A 142 2.57 11.28 -6.62
N ILE A 143 3.56 10.47 -6.27
CA ILE A 143 3.95 9.29 -7.05
C ILE A 143 2.80 8.28 -7.13
N ALA A 144 2.06 8.09 -6.03
CA ALA A 144 0.89 7.22 -5.99
C ALA A 144 -0.15 7.56 -7.06
N VAL A 145 -0.36 8.86 -7.31
CA VAL A 145 -1.28 9.35 -8.34
C VAL A 145 -0.72 9.09 -9.74
N GLU A 146 0.57 9.34 -9.92
CA GLU A 146 1.26 9.10 -11.20
C GLU A 146 1.18 7.60 -11.57
N ASP A 147 1.42 6.72 -10.60
CA ASP A 147 1.32 5.26 -10.76
C ASP A 147 -0.10 4.82 -11.07
N ALA A 148 -1.11 5.29 -10.33
CA ALA A 148 -2.51 4.98 -10.61
C ALA A 148 -2.93 5.46 -12.03
N THR A 149 -2.40 6.61 -12.46
CA THR A 149 -2.65 7.14 -13.82
C THR A 149 -1.96 6.28 -14.88
N HIS A 150 -0.73 5.85 -14.64
CA HIS A 150 0.04 4.98 -15.53
C HIS A 150 -0.60 3.59 -15.65
N GLN A 151 -1.01 3.00 -14.52
CA GLN A 151 -1.76 1.74 -14.46
C GLN A 151 -3.04 1.79 -15.28
N ARG A 152 -3.79 2.90 -15.19
CA ARG A 152 -4.99 3.09 -16.02
C ARG A 152 -4.65 3.15 -17.52
N LYS A 153 -3.56 3.82 -17.89
CA LYS A 153 -3.11 3.87 -19.30
C LYS A 153 -2.68 2.49 -19.82
N LEU A 154 -2.00 1.69 -18.99
CA LEU A 154 -1.67 0.30 -19.31
C LEU A 154 -2.93 -0.54 -19.51
N ALA A 155 -3.92 -0.41 -18.62
CA ALA A 155 -5.20 -1.11 -18.72
C ALA A 155 -5.97 -0.78 -20.01
N LEU A 156 -5.83 0.46 -20.50
CA LEU A 156 -6.42 0.93 -21.76
C LEU A 156 -5.55 0.64 -22.99
N GLY A 157 -4.39 -0.03 -22.84
CA GLY A 157 -3.45 -0.28 -23.93
C GLY A 157 -2.83 0.98 -24.55
N GLN A 158 -2.87 2.11 -23.84
CA GLN A 158 -2.40 3.41 -24.36
C GLN A 158 -0.89 3.59 -24.25
N VAL A 159 -0.24 2.81 -23.38
CA VAL A 159 1.20 2.81 -23.16
C VAL A 159 1.70 1.37 -23.02
N PRO A 160 2.96 1.07 -23.39
CA PRO A 160 3.54 -0.25 -23.15
C PRO A 160 3.97 -0.41 -21.69
N PHE A 161 4.09 -1.67 -21.25
CA PHE A 161 4.72 -2.01 -19.97
C PHE A 161 6.19 -1.62 -19.98
N ILE A 162 6.68 -1.10 -18.85
CA ILE A 162 8.10 -0.80 -18.65
C ILE A 162 8.77 -2.01 -18.00
N ASP A 163 9.67 -2.65 -18.74
CA ASP A 163 10.50 -3.72 -18.21
C ASP A 163 11.57 -3.17 -17.26
N GLY A 164 11.79 -3.86 -16.15
CA GLY A 164 12.99 -3.65 -15.33
C GLY A 164 14.25 -4.12 -16.09
N PRO A 165 15.45 -3.63 -15.74
CA PRO A 165 16.67 -4.19 -16.29
C PRO A 165 16.74 -5.68 -15.90
N PRO A 166 17.39 -6.53 -16.72
CA PRO A 166 17.63 -7.92 -16.34
C PRO A 166 18.36 -7.94 -14.99
N ILE A 167 17.78 -8.63 -14.00
CA ILE A 167 18.41 -8.85 -12.70
C ILE A 167 19.77 -9.51 -12.96
N PRO A 168 20.89 -8.97 -12.45
CA PRO A 168 22.19 -9.60 -12.62
C PRO A 168 22.14 -11.04 -12.13
N SER A 169 22.62 -11.97 -12.97
CA SER A 169 22.56 -13.43 -12.81
C SER A 169 23.08 -14.00 -11.48
N ASP A 170 23.69 -13.19 -10.61
CA ASP A 170 24.41 -13.66 -9.42
C ASP A 170 23.48 -13.95 -8.22
N ALA A 171 22.16 -13.78 -8.36
CA ALA A 171 21.19 -13.99 -7.28
C ALA A 171 20.22 -15.17 -7.48
N GLN A 172 20.37 -15.99 -8.54
CA GLN A 172 19.50 -17.15 -8.73
C GLN A 172 20.05 -18.38 -8.00
N THR A 173 19.51 -18.65 -6.81
CA THR A 173 19.56 -20.00 -6.25
C THR A 173 18.61 -20.86 -7.08
N SER A 174 19.17 -21.90 -7.70
CA SER A 174 18.49 -22.83 -8.60
C SER A 174 17.20 -23.39 -8.00
N GLY A 175 16.07 -22.99 -8.59
CA GLY A 175 14.78 -23.64 -8.45
C GLY A 175 14.18 -23.77 -9.84
N THR A 176 14.18 -24.99 -10.38
CA THR A 176 13.55 -25.33 -11.65
C THR A 176 12.06 -25.04 -11.56
N VAL A 177 11.57 -24.06 -12.32
CA VAL A 177 10.14 -23.87 -12.59
C VAL A 177 9.87 -24.33 -14.02
N ASP A 178 9.05 -25.37 -14.11
CA ASP A 178 8.55 -25.93 -15.35
C ASP A 178 7.71 -24.90 -16.10
N ASP A 179 8.00 -24.80 -17.39
CA ASP A 179 7.33 -24.01 -18.42
C ASP A 179 5.87 -24.48 -18.58
N TYR A 180 4.93 -23.65 -18.12
CA TYR A 180 3.50 -23.83 -18.40
C TYR A 180 2.98 -22.64 -19.22
N SER A 181 3.40 -22.58 -20.48
CA SER A 181 2.72 -21.77 -21.49
C SER A 181 1.36 -22.41 -21.83
N SER A 182 0.30 -21.96 -21.15
CA SER A 182 -1.07 -22.18 -21.65
C SER A 182 -1.49 -20.98 -22.49
N GLU A 183 -1.52 -21.16 -23.81
CA GLU A 183 -2.23 -20.28 -24.73
C GLU A 183 -3.72 -20.29 -24.35
N PHE A 184 -4.23 -19.18 -23.82
CA PHE A 184 -5.66 -18.94 -23.70
C PHE A 184 -6.05 -17.96 -24.80
N ASP A 185 -6.77 -18.47 -25.80
CA ASP A 185 -7.46 -17.68 -26.82
C ASP A 185 -8.53 -16.83 -26.14
N TYR A 186 -8.37 -15.51 -26.14
CA TYR A 186 -9.45 -14.59 -25.84
C TYR A 186 -10.18 -14.28 -27.15
N GLU A 187 -11.44 -14.69 -27.24
CA GLU A 187 -12.35 -14.15 -28.24
C GLU A 187 -12.51 -12.64 -27.99
N VAL A 188 -12.23 -11.85 -29.03
CA VAL A 188 -12.36 -10.39 -29.01
C VAL A 188 -13.85 -10.05 -29.04
N GLU A 189 -14.42 -9.69 -27.89
CA GLU A 189 -15.76 -9.10 -27.82
C GLU A 189 -15.76 -7.64 -28.34
N ASP A 190 -16.92 -7.28 -28.89
CA ASP A 190 -17.34 -6.10 -29.65
C ASP A 190 -16.67 -4.74 -29.26
N PRO A 191 -16.20 -3.88 -30.21
CA PRO A 191 -15.44 -2.66 -29.91
C PRO A 191 -16.29 -1.47 -29.43
N GLY A 192 -17.46 -1.72 -28.86
CA GLY A 192 -18.44 -0.69 -28.49
C GLY A 192 -18.45 -0.27 -27.02
N ASP A 193 -17.96 -1.11 -26.12
CA ASP A 193 -17.95 -0.82 -24.68
C ASP A 193 -16.55 -0.41 -24.22
N GLU A 194 -16.43 0.83 -23.74
CA GLU A 194 -15.23 1.28 -23.03
C GLU A 194 -14.92 0.28 -21.91
N PRO A 195 -13.70 -0.28 -21.83
CA PRO A 195 -13.37 -1.24 -20.78
C PRO A 195 -13.49 -0.55 -19.42
N ARG A 196 -14.53 -0.94 -18.66
CA ARG A 196 -14.67 -0.52 -17.28
C ARG A 196 -13.48 -1.08 -16.49
N PRO A 197 -12.81 -0.26 -15.66
CA PRO A 197 -11.77 -0.78 -14.78
C PRO A 197 -12.36 -1.90 -13.89
N PRO A 198 -11.59 -2.96 -13.57
CA PRO A 198 -12.06 -4.08 -12.77
C PRO A 198 -12.68 -3.65 -11.44
N GLU A 199 -13.62 -4.42 -10.87
CA GLU A 199 -14.31 -4.04 -9.61
C GLU A 199 -13.37 -3.89 -8.40
N TRP A 200 -12.19 -4.51 -8.41
CA TRP A 200 -11.17 -4.37 -7.37
C TRP A 200 -10.33 -3.07 -7.48
N PHE A 201 -10.55 -2.25 -8.50
CA PHE A 201 -9.83 -0.99 -8.71
C PHE A 201 -10.26 0.05 -7.66
N PRO A 202 -9.34 0.77 -6.99
CA PRO A 202 -9.70 1.89 -6.14
C PRO A 202 -10.39 2.95 -6.99
N GLN A 203 -11.69 3.15 -6.75
CA GLN A 203 -12.48 4.21 -7.38
C GLN A 203 -12.03 5.55 -6.78
N ILE A 204 -10.97 6.14 -7.33
CA ILE A 204 -10.54 7.49 -6.97
C ILE A 204 -11.51 8.47 -7.64
N ASP A 205 -12.35 9.15 -6.84
CA ASP A 205 -13.22 10.21 -7.32
C ASP A 205 -12.37 11.35 -7.93
N PRO A 206 -12.48 11.61 -9.24
CA PRO A 206 -11.70 12.65 -9.91
C PRO A 206 -11.92 14.06 -9.36
N GLU A 207 -13.10 14.34 -8.79
CA GLU A 207 -13.46 15.66 -8.28
C GLU A 207 -12.87 15.90 -6.89
N ALA A 208 -12.97 14.92 -5.99
CA ALA A 208 -12.30 14.93 -4.69
C ALA A 208 -10.76 15.06 -4.85
N PHE A 209 -10.20 14.42 -5.89
CA PHE A 209 -8.80 14.52 -6.23
C PHE A 209 -8.40 15.90 -6.77
N ALA A 210 -9.26 16.55 -7.56
CA ALA A 210 -9.03 17.91 -8.04
C ALA A 210 -9.06 18.95 -6.90
N GLU A 211 -9.92 18.76 -5.90
CA GLU A 211 -9.99 19.61 -4.71
C GLU A 211 -8.73 19.48 -3.83
N HIS A 212 -8.21 18.27 -3.64
CA HIS A 212 -6.95 18.04 -2.93
C HIS A 212 -5.77 18.74 -3.63
N ARG A 213 -5.68 18.65 -4.97
CA ARG A 213 -4.69 19.40 -5.77
C ARG A 213 -4.80 20.91 -5.57
N ARG A 214 -6.01 21.47 -5.52
CA ARG A 214 -6.22 22.90 -5.26
C ARG A 214 -5.75 23.32 -3.88
N ARG A 215 -5.94 22.48 -2.85
CA ARG A 215 -5.50 22.77 -1.47
C ARG A 215 -3.98 22.68 -1.29
N LEU A 216 -3.31 21.71 -1.91
CA LEU A 216 -1.84 21.62 -1.89
C LEU A 216 -1.20 22.81 -2.60
N ALA A 217 -1.74 23.24 -3.74
CA ALA A 217 -1.27 24.43 -4.44
C ALA A 217 -1.46 25.73 -3.61
N ALA A 218 -2.47 25.78 -2.75
CA ALA A 218 -2.71 26.93 -1.86
C ALA A 218 -1.72 26.98 -0.68
N LEU A 219 -1.24 25.84 -0.19
CA LEU A 219 -0.21 25.75 0.86
C LEU A 219 1.15 26.25 0.36
N ASP A 220 1.55 25.87 -0.86
CA ASP A 220 2.77 26.40 -1.50
C ASP A 220 2.70 27.91 -1.76
N ALA A 221 1.51 28.45 -2.05
CA ALA A 221 1.31 29.88 -2.29
C ALA A 221 1.33 30.73 -1.00
N SER A 222 1.21 30.11 0.18
CA SER A 222 1.19 30.82 1.47
C SER A 222 2.59 31.13 2.04
N THR A 223 3.66 30.70 1.37
CA THR A 223 5.05 31.04 1.72
C THR A 223 5.49 32.36 1.10
N ALA A 224 4.73 33.44 1.35
CA ALA A 224 5.15 34.81 1.10
C ALA A 224 5.12 35.58 2.44
N PRO A 225 6.19 36.29 2.82
CA PRO A 225 6.25 36.91 4.13
C PRO A 225 5.44 38.20 4.10
N ASN A 226 4.27 38.20 4.75
CA ASN A 226 3.67 39.44 5.22
C ASN A 226 3.47 39.34 6.73
N SER A 227 4.18 40.24 7.40
CA SER A 227 4.00 40.64 8.79
C SER A 227 2.59 41.19 8.98
N ASP A 228 1.87 40.72 9.98
CA ASP A 228 1.43 41.51 11.14
C ASP A 228 0.47 40.68 12.01
N GLU A 229 0.48 41.02 13.28
CA GLU A 229 -0.07 40.34 14.46
C GLU A 229 -1.59 40.11 14.40
N GLU A 230 -2.07 38.96 14.89
CA GLU A 230 -2.92 38.85 16.11
C GLU A 230 -3.68 37.50 16.22
N GLU A 231 -3.74 37.01 17.46
CA GLU A 231 -4.60 35.98 18.07
C GLU A 231 -4.39 34.49 17.72
N GLU A 232 -3.72 33.80 18.64
CA GLU A 232 -3.77 32.34 18.78
C GLU A 232 -5.12 31.86 19.34
N PRO A 233 -5.68 30.78 18.77
CA PRO A 233 -6.43 29.81 19.55
C PRO A 233 -5.76 28.43 19.49
N ASP A 234 -5.34 27.97 20.67
CA ASP A 234 -5.17 26.58 21.11
C ASP A 234 -4.90 25.52 20.02
N SER A 235 -3.61 25.38 19.72
CA SER A 235 -2.87 24.13 19.55
C SER A 235 -3.58 22.84 20.04
N ASP A 236 -4.12 22.07 19.10
CA ASP A 236 -3.94 20.61 18.89
C ASP A 236 -5.18 20.04 18.16
N ASP A 237 -5.19 20.01 16.82
CA ASP A 237 -5.96 19.05 16.00
C ASP A 237 -5.89 19.24 14.45
N SER A 238 -4.98 20.07 13.92
CA SER A 238 -4.97 20.43 12.48
C SER A 238 -4.16 19.50 11.56
N PHE A 239 -4.18 18.18 11.79
CA PHE A 239 -3.71 17.20 10.78
C PHE A 239 -4.70 16.04 10.57
N SER A 240 -5.85 16.04 11.26
CA SER A 240 -6.77 14.90 11.26
C SER A 240 -7.95 15.01 10.29
N SER A 241 -7.92 15.95 9.33
CA SER A 241 -9.02 16.20 8.38
C SER A 241 -8.62 16.03 6.90
N LEU A 242 -7.85 14.98 6.57
CA LEU A 242 -7.54 14.60 5.18
C LEU A 242 -8.15 13.25 4.73
N SER A 243 -9.10 12.68 5.47
CA SER A 243 -9.75 11.42 5.05
C SER A 243 -11.23 11.29 5.44
N THR A 244 -12.01 12.36 5.34
CA THR A 244 -13.49 12.26 5.29
C THR A 244 -13.98 12.19 3.84
N TRP A 245 -13.44 11.26 3.04
CA TRP A 245 -14.00 10.93 1.73
C TRP A 245 -14.88 9.68 1.87
N SER A 246 -16.19 9.96 1.89
CA SER A 246 -17.35 9.08 1.67
C SER A 246 -17.25 7.63 2.15
N LEU A 247 -17.58 7.44 3.45
CA LEU A 247 -18.17 6.20 3.94
C LEU A 247 -19.51 5.96 3.22
N LYS A 248 -19.49 5.31 2.06
CA LYS A 248 -20.49 4.29 1.82
C LYS A 248 -19.97 3.02 2.49
N GLU A 249 -20.80 2.42 3.32
CA GLU A 249 -20.55 1.11 3.91
C GLU A 249 -20.17 0.15 2.78
N ASN A 250 -18.87 -0.09 2.63
CA ASN A 250 -18.39 -1.08 1.68
C ASN A 250 -18.70 -2.44 2.32
N PRO A 251 -19.57 -3.28 1.73
CA PRO A 251 -19.87 -4.61 2.27
C PRO A 251 -18.59 -5.46 2.44
N ALA A 252 -17.50 -5.13 1.72
CA ALA A 252 -16.18 -5.74 1.91
C ALA A 252 -15.48 -5.35 3.24
N TYR A 253 -16.05 -4.48 4.08
CA TYR A 253 -15.44 -4.14 5.37
C TYR A 253 -15.40 -5.36 6.31
N MET A 254 -16.41 -6.22 6.25
CA MET A 254 -16.45 -7.41 7.11
C MET A 254 -15.47 -8.49 6.65
N THR A 255 -15.21 -8.59 5.35
CA THR A 255 -14.29 -9.55 4.73
C THR A 255 -12.85 -9.07 4.69
N MET A 256 -12.59 -7.78 4.92
CA MET A 256 -11.24 -7.22 4.93
C MET A 256 -10.34 -7.89 5.99
N PRO A 257 -9.12 -8.34 5.65
CA PRO A 257 -8.24 -8.99 6.60
C PRO A 257 -7.94 -8.13 7.83
N ILE A 258 -7.97 -8.75 9.00
CA ILE A 258 -7.51 -8.15 10.24
C ILE A 258 -6.03 -8.48 10.40
N VAL A 259 -5.24 -7.48 10.79
CA VAL A 259 -3.80 -7.64 10.98
C VAL A 259 -3.34 -7.25 12.36
N ASN A 260 -2.33 -7.97 12.82
CA ASN A 260 -1.51 -7.59 13.95
C ASN A 260 -0.34 -6.75 13.45
N VAL A 261 -0.08 -5.62 14.12
CA VAL A 261 0.96 -4.66 13.75
C VAL A 261 2.00 -4.56 14.86
N GLU A 262 3.28 -4.54 14.47
CA GLU A 262 4.47 -4.37 15.30
C GLU A 262 5.39 -3.32 14.68
N TYR A 263 5.91 -2.38 15.49
CA TYR A 263 6.81 -1.33 15.00
C TYR A 263 8.29 -1.68 15.12
N ASP A 264 8.61 -2.75 15.83
CA ASP A 264 9.96 -3.30 15.87
C ASP A 264 10.17 -4.19 14.65
N LEU A 265 10.90 -3.68 13.66
CA LEU A 265 11.17 -4.39 12.41
C LEU A 265 12.19 -5.53 12.59
N SER A 266 12.88 -5.61 13.73
CA SER A 266 13.82 -6.71 13.99
C SER A 266 13.12 -8.06 14.19
N THR A 267 11.80 -8.06 14.38
CA THR A 267 10.98 -9.29 14.49
C THR A 267 10.76 -9.98 13.15
N VAL A 268 11.16 -9.35 12.04
CA VAL A 268 11.13 -9.91 10.70
C VAL A 268 12.56 -10.32 10.34
N GLY A 269 12.80 -11.61 10.10
CA GLY A 269 14.12 -12.08 9.66
C GLY A 269 14.34 -11.83 8.17
N GLU A 270 13.33 -12.16 7.36
CA GLU A 270 13.36 -12.06 5.90
C GLU A 270 12.07 -11.42 5.39
N LEU A 271 12.18 -10.61 4.33
CA LEU A 271 11.04 -10.00 3.67
C LEU A 271 10.34 -11.03 2.79
N ASN A 272 9.07 -11.28 3.08
CA ASN A 272 8.21 -12.10 2.24
C ASN A 272 7.74 -11.32 1.01
N ASP A 273 7.58 -12.02 -0.11
CA ASP A 273 7.03 -11.49 -1.34
C ASP A 273 5.59 -10.95 -1.11
N PRO A 274 5.29 -9.71 -1.51
CA PRO A 274 3.93 -9.16 -1.47
C PRO A 274 2.86 -10.00 -2.18
N GLN A 275 3.21 -10.82 -3.19
CA GLN A 275 2.23 -11.72 -3.84
C GLN A 275 1.69 -12.77 -2.87
N LEU A 276 2.52 -13.26 -1.95
CA LEU A 276 2.08 -14.24 -0.94
C LEU A 276 1.04 -13.64 0.01
N LEU A 277 1.14 -12.33 0.30
CA LEU A 277 0.12 -11.64 1.07
C LEU A 277 -1.21 -11.66 0.32
N LEU A 278 -1.19 -11.40 -0.98
CA LEU A 278 -2.37 -11.38 -1.82
C LEU A 278 -3.01 -12.77 -1.93
N ASP A 279 -2.19 -13.82 -1.99
CA ASP A 279 -2.66 -15.20 -1.94
C ASP A 279 -3.29 -15.55 -0.59
N GLU A 280 -2.68 -15.12 0.52
CA GLU A 280 -3.26 -15.27 1.87
C GLU A 280 -4.59 -14.53 2.00
N MET A 281 -4.69 -13.33 1.41
CA MET A 281 -5.95 -12.56 1.39
C MET A 281 -7.02 -13.26 0.57
N ALA A 282 -6.69 -13.76 -0.62
CA ALA A 282 -7.63 -14.50 -1.47
C ALA A 282 -8.10 -15.80 -0.80
N ALA A 283 -7.21 -16.49 -0.07
CA ALA A 283 -7.56 -17.68 0.70
C ALA A 283 -8.53 -17.41 1.86
N LEU A 284 -8.73 -16.15 2.26
CA LEU A 284 -9.68 -15.73 3.30
C LEU A 284 -11.01 -15.23 2.73
N GLU A 285 -11.13 -15.10 1.41
CA GLU A 285 -12.37 -14.72 0.72
C GLU A 285 -13.30 -15.91 0.43
N MET A 286 -13.11 -17.05 1.12
CA MET A 286 -13.88 -18.29 0.97
C MET A 286 -15.38 -18.13 1.24
#